data_AF-A0A3D4I2I4-F1
#
_entry.id   AF-A0A3D4I2I4-F1
#
_cell.length_a   1.000
_cell.length_b   1.000
_cell.length_c   1.000
_cell.angle_alpha   90.00
_cell.angle_beta   90.00
_cell.angle_gamma   90.00
#
_symmetry.space_group_name_H-M   'P 1'
#
loop_
_entity.id
_entity.type
_entity.pdbx_description
1 polymer ?
#
loop_
_entity_poly.entity_id
_entity_poly.type
_entity_poly.pdbx_seq_one_letter_code
_entity_poly.pdbx_strand_id
1 'polypeptide(L)'
;MEYKNKKYRFGVNMADFCRKHEAYIESEAGSGKDAGKLLSYHMAKLSWLQHERLVHLIVTMFTALFLTAFLILLHFMPGLPAALAVIILTVLLVFYFIHYFRLENTVQRWYIIAGELYEKSGAGRG
;
A
#
# COMPACT_ATOMS: atom_id res chain seq x y z
N MET A 1 -5.45 16.35 31.06
CA MET A 1 -5.10 14.94 30.81
C MET A 1 -4.33 14.87 29.51
N GLU A 2 -3.02 14.72 29.60
CA GLU A 2 -2.06 14.83 28.50
C GLU A 2 -2.05 13.54 27.68
N TYR A 3 -2.62 13.57 26.47
CA TYR A 3 -2.65 12.44 25.53
C TYR A 3 -1.26 12.20 24.92
N LYS A 4 -0.33 11.68 25.71
CA LYS A 4 0.98 11.20 25.24
C LYS A 4 0.84 9.83 24.60
N ASN A 5 0.29 9.76 23.39
CA ASN A 5 0.43 8.56 22.56
C ASN A 5 1.64 8.71 21.62
N LYS A 6 2.84 8.48 22.17
CA LYS A 6 4.11 8.41 21.42
C LYS A 6 4.16 7.25 20.38
N LYS A 7 3.11 6.42 20.29
CA LYS A 7 3.10 5.19 19.48
C LYS A 7 2.99 5.42 17.97
N TYR A 8 2.71 6.65 17.53
CA TYR A 8 2.59 7.03 16.12
C TYR A 8 3.74 7.93 15.63
N ARG A 9 4.94 7.81 16.22
CA ARG A 9 6.12 8.59 15.80
C ARG A 9 6.93 7.96 14.67
N PHE A 10 6.73 6.68 14.40
CA PHE A 10 7.42 5.93 13.34
C PHE A 10 6.37 5.25 12.48
N GLY A 11 6.64 5.17 11.17
CA GLY A 11 5.74 4.60 10.18
C GLY A 11 5.10 3.30 10.67
N VAL A 12 3.79 3.21 10.53
CA VAL A 12 3.05 2.01 10.91
C VAL A 12 3.54 0.88 10.01
N ASN A 13 4.10 -0.20 10.59
CA ASN A 13 4.44 -1.38 9.80
C ASN A 13 3.14 -1.95 9.24
N MET A 14 2.94 -1.80 7.92
CA MET A 14 1.67 -2.12 7.30
C MET A 14 1.32 -3.61 7.41
N ALA A 15 2.34 -4.49 7.50
CA ALA A 15 2.12 -5.91 7.76
C ALA A 15 1.56 -6.15 9.17
N ASP A 16 2.09 -5.47 10.19
CA ASP A 16 1.57 -5.54 11.56
C ASP A 16 0.17 -4.95 11.70
N PHE A 17 -0.08 -3.84 11.02
CA PHE A 17 -1.39 -3.23 10.96
C PHE A 17 -2.40 -4.20 10.34
N CYS A 18 -2.02 -4.85 9.24
CA CYS A 18 -2.90 -5.78 8.57
C CYS A 18 -3.24 -6.99 9.45
N ARG A 19 -2.23 -7.61 10.07
CA ARG A 19 -2.41 -8.73 10.99
C ARG A 19 -3.31 -8.39 12.18
N LYS A 20 -3.13 -7.22 12.77
CA LYS A 20 -3.97 -6.76 13.89
C LYS A 20 -5.41 -6.52 13.47
N HIS A 21 -5.62 -6.00 12.25
CA HIS A 21 -6.95 -5.79 11.71
C HIS A 21 -7.65 -7.11 11.36
N GLU A 22 -6.92 -8.07 10.79
CA GLU A 22 -7.42 -9.43 10.52
C GLU A 22 -7.84 -10.13 11.82
N ALA A 23 -6.98 -10.15 12.83
CA ALA A 23 -7.30 -10.72 14.15
C ALA A 23 -8.49 -10.01 14.83
N TYR A 24 -8.62 -8.69 14.66
CA TYR A 24 -9.76 -7.93 15.15
C TYR A 24 -11.06 -8.36 14.47
N ILE A 25 -11.06 -8.45 13.14
CA ILE A 25 -12.22 -8.90 12.36
C ILE A 25 -12.66 -10.30 12.78
N GLU A 26 -11.71 -11.22 12.94
CA GLU A 26 -12.00 -12.60 13.34
C GLU A 26 -12.65 -12.66 14.73
N SER A 27 -12.15 -11.88 15.68
CA SER A 27 -12.71 -11.81 17.04
C SER A 27 -14.12 -11.22 17.09
N GLU A 28 -14.42 -10.23 16.24
CA GLU A 28 -15.71 -9.54 16.22
C GLU A 28 -16.77 -10.28 15.40
N ALA A 29 -16.35 -11.03 14.36
CA ALA A 29 -17.25 -11.88 13.59
C ALA A 29 -17.90 -12.99 14.45
N GLY A 30 -17.22 -13.44 15.51
CA GLY A 30 -17.78 -14.39 16.48
C GLY A 30 -18.70 -13.77 17.55
N SER A 31 -18.72 -12.44 17.71
CA SER A 31 -19.46 -11.77 18.80
C SER A 31 -20.87 -11.29 18.42
N GLY A 32 -21.27 -11.45 17.15
CA GLY A 32 -22.58 -11.02 16.66
C GLY A 32 -22.72 -9.49 16.49
N LYS A 33 -21.60 -8.75 16.44
CA LYS A 33 -21.65 -7.32 16.12
C LYS A 33 -22.15 -7.07 14.70
N ASP A 34 -22.76 -5.90 14.53
CA ASP A 34 -23.32 -5.35 13.30
C ASP A 34 -22.31 -5.41 12.14
N ALA A 35 -22.43 -6.46 11.32
CA ALA A 35 -21.50 -6.80 10.25
C ALA A 35 -21.36 -5.66 9.21
N GLY A 36 -22.39 -4.82 9.05
CA GLY A 36 -22.35 -3.65 8.19
C GLY A 36 -21.35 -2.58 8.67
N LYS A 37 -21.22 -2.38 9.99
CA LYS A 37 -20.21 -1.46 10.56
C LYS A 37 -18.80 -2.01 10.44
N LEU A 38 -18.63 -3.33 10.58
CA LEU A 38 -17.33 -3.98 10.42
C LEU A 38 -16.86 -3.91 8.96
N LEU A 39 -17.78 -4.12 8.01
CA LEU A 39 -17.54 -3.99 6.58
C LEU A 39 -17.13 -2.56 6.20
N SER A 40 -17.89 -1.55 6.63
CA SER A 40 -17.56 -0.15 6.31
C SER A 40 -16.20 0.28 6.88
N TYR A 41 -15.86 -0.16 8.09
CA TYR A 41 -14.54 0.05 8.67
C TYR A 41 -13.42 -0.65 7.90
N HIS A 42 -13.64 -1.90 7.44
CA HIS A 42 -12.68 -2.62 6.61
C HIS A 42 -12.47 -1.92 5.25
N MET A 43 -13.56 -1.50 4.60
CA MET A 43 -13.51 -0.78 3.32
C MET A 43 -12.77 0.55 3.42
N ALA A 44 -12.94 1.30 4.52
CA ALA A 44 -12.18 2.51 4.76
C ALA A 44 -10.67 2.23 4.77
N LYS A 45 -10.22 1.20 5.52
CA LYS A 45 -8.80 0.82 5.56
C LYS A 45 -8.28 0.28 4.23
N LEU A 46 -9.11 -0.43 3.47
CA LEU A 46 -8.78 -0.87 2.12
C LEU A 46 -8.53 0.32 1.19
N SER A 47 -9.34 1.38 1.30
CA SER A 47 -9.15 2.63 0.54
C SER A 47 -7.83 3.32 0.91
N TRP A 48 -7.42 3.33 2.19
CA TRP A 48 -6.10 3.83 2.59
C TRP A 48 -4.95 3.07 1.93
N LEU A 49 -5.04 1.73 1.87
CA LEU A 49 -4.03 0.92 1.18
C LEU A 49 -4.00 1.15 -0.34
N GLN A 50 -5.16 1.37 -0.96
CA GLN A 50 -5.24 1.73 -2.38
C GLN A 50 -4.60 3.10 -2.64
N HIS A 51 -4.81 4.07 -1.75
CA HIS A 51 -4.21 5.39 -1.88
C HIS A 51 -2.68 5.33 -1.85
N GLU A 52 -2.11 4.56 -0.93
CA GLU A 52 -0.67 4.31 -0.85
C GLU A 52 -0.13 3.72 -2.16
N ARG A 53 -0.87 2.78 -2.76
CA ARG A 53 -0.50 2.17 -4.04
C ARG A 53 -0.51 3.19 -5.19
N LEU A 54 -1.52 4.06 -5.22
CA LEU A 54 -1.61 5.12 -6.24
C LEU A 54 -0.42 6.08 -6.14
N VAL A 55 -0.08 6.52 -4.93
CA VAL A 55 1.09 7.37 -4.69
C VAL A 55 2.38 6.66 -5.12
N HIS A 56 2.55 5.40 -4.76
CA HIS A 56 3.71 4.60 -5.19
C HIS A 56 3.79 4.48 -6.71
N LEU A 57 2.67 4.26 -7.39
CA LEU A 57 2.63 4.20 -8.85
C LEU A 57 3.07 5.54 -9.48
N ILE A 58 2.53 6.65 -8.99
CA ILE A 58 2.87 8.00 -9.46
C ILE A 58 4.37 8.25 -9.31
N VAL A 59 4.93 8.00 -8.12
CA VAL A 59 6.37 8.20 -7.86
C VAL A 59 7.24 7.27 -8.72
N THR A 60 6.80 6.04 -8.95
CA THR A 60 7.50 5.08 -9.83
C THR A 60 7.49 5.58 -11.28
N MET A 61 6.37 6.11 -11.77
CA MET A 61 6.26 6.67 -13.11
C MET A 61 7.17 7.88 -13.31
N PHE A 62 7.23 8.80 -12.34
CA PHE A 62 8.17 9.92 -12.39
C PHE A 62 9.63 9.45 -12.33
N THR A 63 9.94 8.44 -11.51
CA THR A 63 11.28 7.86 -11.44
C THR A 63 11.69 7.25 -12.79
N ALA A 64 10.79 6.50 -13.44
CA ALA A 64 11.01 5.94 -14.76
C ALA A 64 11.14 7.01 -15.86
N LEU A 65 10.35 8.07 -15.77
CA LEU A 65 10.43 9.23 -16.67
C LEU A 65 11.80 9.91 -16.56
N PHE A 66 12.26 10.20 -15.34
CA PHE A 66 13.59 10.78 -15.13
C PHE A 66 14.70 9.84 -15.57
N LEU A 67 14.61 8.55 -15.26
CA LEU A 67 15.57 7.55 -15.74
C LEU A 67 15.70 7.60 -17.27
N THR A 68 14.56 7.65 -17.98
CA THR A 68 14.54 7.74 -19.45
C THR A 68 15.19 9.04 -19.94
N ALA A 69 14.90 10.18 -19.32
CA ALA A 69 15.53 11.45 -19.66
C ALA A 69 17.05 11.44 -19.46
N PHE A 70 17.53 10.84 -18.36
CA PHE A 70 18.97 10.70 -18.08
C PHE A 70 19.65 9.69 -19.02
N LEU A 71 18.95 8.63 -19.45
CA LEU A 71 19.45 7.71 -20.48
C LEU A 71 19.64 8.42 -21.82
N ILE A 72 18.67 9.25 -22.23
CA ILE A 72 18.77 10.08 -23.44
C ILE A 72 19.95 11.06 -23.30
N LEU A 73 20.06 11.76 -22.17
CA LEU A 73 21.17 12.69 -21.90
C LEU A 73 22.52 11.97 -22.00
N LEU A 74 22.66 10.80 -21.37
CA LEU A 74 23.89 10.01 -21.40
C LEU A 74 24.25 9.55 -22.82
N HIS A 75 23.26 9.27 -23.67
CA HIS A 75 23.47 8.87 -25.06
C HIS A 75 24.07 10.01 -25.91
N PHE A 76 23.54 11.23 -25.79
CA PHE A 76 24.00 12.38 -26.58
C PHE A 76 25.18 13.12 -25.96
N MET A 77 25.28 13.12 -24.63
CA MET A 77 26.30 13.82 -23.84
C MET A 77 26.87 12.88 -22.78
N PRO A 78 27.76 11.95 -23.17
CA PRO A 78 28.31 10.99 -22.22
C PRO A 78 29.12 11.70 -21.14
N GLY A 79 28.84 11.37 -19.88
CA GLY A 79 29.54 11.97 -18.74
C GLY A 79 29.32 11.17 -17.45
N LEU A 80 30.34 11.17 -16.58
CA LEU A 80 30.30 10.50 -15.28
C LEU A 80 29.08 10.88 -14.43
N PRO A 81 28.67 12.16 -14.32
CA PRO A 81 27.50 12.54 -13.53
C PRO A 81 26.19 11.92 -14.06
N ALA A 82 26.00 11.90 -15.38
CA ALA A 82 24.80 11.31 -16.00
C ALA A 82 24.77 9.79 -15.81
N ALA A 83 25.92 9.11 -15.94
CA ALA A 83 26.03 7.67 -15.70
C ALA A 83 25.70 7.30 -14.25
N LEU A 84 26.20 8.06 -13.28
CA LEU A 84 25.87 7.85 -11.86
C LEU A 84 24.38 8.07 -11.58
N ALA A 85 23.77 9.12 -12.16
CA ALA A 85 22.34 9.38 -12.03
C ALA A 85 21.49 8.21 -12.57
N VAL A 86 21.85 7.66 -13.74
CA VAL A 86 21.18 6.48 -14.31
C VAL A 86 21.27 5.27 -13.37
N ILE A 87 22.45 4.98 -12.81
CA ILE A 87 22.64 3.86 -11.88
C ILE A 87 21.77 4.05 -10.63
N ILE A 88 21.81 5.23 -10.01
CA ILE A 88 21.03 5.54 -8.80
C ILE A 88 19.53 5.41 -9.08
N LEU A 89 19.04 6.00 -10.17
CA LEU A 89 17.62 5.94 -10.55
C LEU A 89 17.18 4.52 -10.89
N THR A 90 18.05 3.71 -11.50
CA THR A 90 17.77 2.30 -11.79
C THR A 90 17.61 1.48 -10.51
N VAL A 91 18.55 1.62 -9.57
CA VAL A 91 18.47 0.95 -8.27
C VAL A 91 17.20 1.38 -7.52
N LEU A 92 16.92 2.69 -7.51
CA LEU A 92 15.71 3.23 -6.90
C LEU A 92 14.44 2.64 -7.53
N LEU A 93 14.38 2.57 -8.87
CA LEU A 93 13.25 2.00 -9.60
C LEU A 93 12.99 0.52 -9.23
N VAL A 94 14.05 -0.28 -9.11
CA VAL A 94 13.94 -1.69 -8.69
C VAL A 94 13.36 -1.78 -7.28
N PHE A 95 13.84 -0.97 -6.34
CA PHE A 95 13.29 -0.93 -4.98
C PHE A 95 11.80 -0.52 -4.98
N TYR A 96 11.41 0.44 -5.81
CA TYR A 96 10.00 0.84 -5.96
C TYR A 96 9.14 -0.30 -6.49
N PHE A 97 9.60 -1.06 -7.48
CA PHE A 97 8.87 -2.23 -7.98
C PHE A 97 8.67 -3.30 -6.90
N ILE A 98 9.72 -3.64 -6.15
CA ILE A 98 9.61 -4.61 -5.05
C ILE A 98 8.56 -4.14 -4.02
N HIS A 99 8.61 -2.85 -3.65
CA HIS A 99 7.64 -2.28 -2.73
C HIS A 99 6.20 -2.36 -3.27
N TYR A 100 6.02 -2.00 -4.55
CA TYR A 100 4.73 -2.03 -5.22
C TYR A 100 4.10 -3.44 -5.20
N PHE A 101 4.86 -4.48 -5.57
CA PHE A 101 4.35 -5.87 -5.55
C PHE A 101 3.96 -6.33 -4.15
N ARG A 102 4.71 -5.92 -3.11
CA ARG A 102 4.36 -6.27 -1.73
C ARG A 102 3.03 -5.65 -1.29
N LEU A 103 2.80 -4.40 -1.68
CA LEU A 103 1.56 -3.69 -1.38
C LEU A 103 0.39 -4.24 -2.20
N GLU A 104 0.65 -4.60 -3.47
CA GLU A 104 -0.31 -5.26 -4.37
C GLU A 104 -0.91 -6.52 -3.72
N ASN A 105 -0.03 -7.46 -3.35
CA ASN A 105 -0.41 -8.73 -2.74
C ASN A 105 -1.19 -8.55 -1.43
N THR A 106 -0.86 -7.53 -0.66
CA THR A 106 -1.53 -7.25 0.62
C THR A 106 -2.97 -6.80 0.40
N VAL A 107 -3.19 -5.89 -0.52
CA VAL A 107 -4.52 -5.38 -0.88
C VAL A 107 -5.37 -6.46 -1.55
N GLN A 108 -4.79 -7.29 -2.42
CA GLN A 108 -5.49 -8.42 -3.03
C GLN A 108 -6.05 -9.39 -1.98
N ARG A 109 -5.23 -9.73 -0.97
CA ARG A 109 -5.70 -10.53 0.18
C ARG A 109 -6.86 -9.85 0.91
N TRP A 110 -6.79 -8.53 1.07
CA TRP A 110 -7.81 -7.77 1.76
C TRP A 110 -9.13 -7.66 0.99
N TYR A 111 -9.09 -7.65 -0.35
CA TYR A 111 -10.31 -7.76 -1.15
C TYR A 111 -11.07 -9.06 -0.91
N ILE A 112 -10.35 -10.18 -0.76
CA ILE A 112 -10.97 -11.49 -0.46
C ILE A 112 -11.69 -11.42 0.89
N ILE A 113 -11.01 -10.92 1.93
CA ILE A 113 -11.60 -10.73 3.27
C ILE A 113 -12.83 -9.80 3.21
N ALA A 114 -12.75 -8.73 2.42
CA ALA A 114 -13.85 -7.80 2.24
C ALA A 114 -15.08 -8.47 1.60
N GLY A 115 -14.87 -9.38 0.64
CA GLY A 115 -15.92 -10.21 0.04
C GLY A 115 -16.57 -11.16 1.04
N GLU A 116 -15.77 -11.87 1.84
CA GLU A 116 -16.27 -12.75 2.90
C GLU A 116 -17.12 -11.99 3.94
N LEU A 117 -16.69 -10.77 4.30
CA LEU A 117 -17.44 -9.90 5.21
C LEU A 117 -18.74 -9.40 4.58
N TYR A 118 -18.72 -9.09 3.28
CA TYR A 118 -19.90 -8.67 2.55
C TYR A 118 -20.97 -9.77 2.53
N GLU A 119 -20.60 -11.01 2.23
CA GLU A 119 -21.51 -12.16 2.26
C GLU A 119 -22.10 -12.40 3.65
N LYS A 120 -21.26 -12.33 4.69
CA LYS A 120 -21.69 -12.48 6.09
C LYS A 120 -22.60 -11.35 6.56
N SER A 121 -22.48 -10.15 6.00
CA SER A 121 -23.32 -9.01 6.34
C SER A 121 -24.77 -9.09 5.83
N GLY A 122 -25.09 -10.10 5.01
CA GLY A 122 -26.43 -10.27 4.43
C GLY A 122 -26.73 -9.34 3.25
N ALA A 123 -25.82 -8.40 2.93
CA ALA A 123 -25.96 -7.48 1.80
C ALA A 123 -25.87 -8.17 0.42
N GLY A 124 -25.30 -9.39 0.36
CA GLY A 124 -25.24 -10.20 -0.87
C GLY A 124 -26.40 -11.16 -1.10
N ARG A 125 -27.45 -11.16 -0.26
CA ARG A 125 -28.66 -11.99 -0.42
C ARG A 125 -29.88 -11.19 -0.93
N GLY A 126 -29.63 -10.19 -1.78
CA GLY A 126 -30.65 -9.39 -2.45
C GLY A 126 -30.60 -9.58 -3.96
#